data_AF-A0A395HGH0-F1
#
_entry.id   AF-A0A395HGH0-F1
#
_cell.length_a   1.000
_cell.length_b   1.000
_cell.length_c   1.000
_cell.angle_alpha   90.00
_cell.angle_beta   90.00
_cell.angle_gamma   90.00
#
_symmetry.space_group_name_H-M   'P 1'
#
loop_
_entity.id
_entity.type
_entity.pdbx_description
1 polymer ?
#
loop_
_entity_poly.entity_id
_entity_poly.type
_entity_poly.pdbx_seq_one_letter_code
_entity_poly.pdbx_strand_id
1 'polypeptide(L)'
;MVRYAAQDIPAAKSARARGSYLRVSFKNTRETAQAINGMKLQRALTFLTNVTEKAEAVPMRRYAGSTGRCAQGKQWGVSKARWPVKSAEFLIDLLKNAEANADTKGLDTGNLVVKHIQVNQAPKGRRRTYRAHGRINPYMTNPCHIELILTEAEEVVQKGPATKEVRLSSRQRGAQIRRALIEA
;
A
#
# COMPACT_ATOMS: atom_id res chain seq x y z
N MET A 1 -6.93 6.02 -22.57
CA MET A 1 -6.92 6.08 -21.08
C MET A 1 -6.45 4.72 -20.54
N VAL A 2 -5.40 4.65 -19.72
CA VAL A 2 -4.89 3.36 -19.22
C VAL A 2 -5.67 2.95 -17.98
N ARG A 3 -6.13 1.69 -17.93
CA ARG A 3 -6.88 1.14 -16.80
C ARG A 3 -5.99 0.98 -15.57
N TYR A 4 -6.59 1.19 -14.40
CA TYR A 4 -6.01 0.86 -13.08
C TYR A 4 -6.23 -0.64 -12.80
N ALA A 5 -5.42 -1.23 -11.94
CA ALA A 5 -5.58 -2.63 -11.58
C ALA A 5 -6.81 -2.87 -10.69
N ALA A 6 -6.98 -2.06 -9.64
CA ALA A 6 -8.15 -2.14 -8.75
C ALA A 6 -9.38 -1.47 -9.40
N GLN A 7 -10.38 -2.29 -9.72
CA GLN A 7 -11.64 -1.85 -10.37
C GLN A 7 -12.85 -1.95 -9.43
N ASP A 8 -12.71 -2.68 -8.32
CA ASP A 8 -13.71 -2.88 -7.27
C ASP A 8 -13.97 -1.62 -6.43
N ILE A 9 -13.03 -0.66 -6.44
CA ILE A 9 -13.15 0.57 -5.66
C ILE A 9 -14.12 1.56 -6.33
N PRO A 10 -15.21 1.97 -5.65
CA PRO A 10 -16.20 2.89 -6.21
C PRO A 10 -15.58 4.21 -6.67
N ALA A 11 -15.87 4.62 -7.91
CA ALA A 11 -15.29 5.84 -8.50
C ALA A 11 -15.84 7.14 -7.90
N ALA A 12 -17.05 7.10 -7.33
CA ALA A 12 -17.74 8.25 -6.75
C ALA A 12 -17.02 8.78 -5.49
N LYS A 13 -16.64 7.87 -4.59
CA LYS A 13 -15.96 8.21 -3.32
C LYS A 13 -14.44 8.06 -3.38
N SER A 14 -13.86 8.13 -4.59
CA SER A 14 -12.42 7.91 -4.75
C SER A 14 -11.77 8.88 -5.73
N ALA A 15 -10.52 9.21 -5.45
CA ALA A 15 -9.64 9.96 -6.34
C ALA A 15 -8.46 9.09 -6.76
N ARG A 16 -8.06 9.19 -8.03
CA ARG A 16 -7.00 8.36 -8.61
C ARG A 16 -5.86 9.25 -9.08
N ALA A 17 -4.62 8.78 -8.94
CA ALA A 17 -3.44 9.39 -9.53
C ALA A 17 -2.49 8.31 -10.07
N ARG A 18 -1.72 8.64 -11.11
CA ARG A 18 -0.78 7.70 -11.73
C ARG A 18 0.43 8.43 -12.29
N GLY A 19 1.61 7.86 -12.03
CA GLY A 19 2.86 8.23 -12.69
C GLY A 19 3.37 7.06 -13.53
N SER A 20 3.69 7.31 -14.80
CA SER A 20 4.21 6.28 -15.71
C SER A 20 5.65 6.57 -16.11
N TYR A 21 6.45 5.51 -16.30
CA TYR A 21 7.86 5.62 -16.71
C TYR A 21 8.71 6.47 -15.75
N LEU A 22 8.37 6.47 -14.45
CA LEU A 22 9.08 7.25 -13.45
C LEU A 22 10.49 6.71 -13.27
N ARG A 23 11.49 7.58 -13.39
CA ARG A 23 12.91 7.23 -13.32
C ARG A 23 13.40 7.11 -11.88
N VAL A 24 12.81 6.18 -11.15
CA VAL A 24 13.10 5.85 -9.76
C VAL A 24 13.23 4.34 -9.58
N SER A 25 13.92 3.88 -8.52
CA SER A 25 14.16 2.45 -8.28
C SER A 25 12.85 1.73 -7.96
N PHE A 26 12.40 0.83 -8.83
CA PHE A 26 11.22 -0.01 -8.60
C PHE A 26 11.20 -0.68 -7.21
N LYS A 27 12.33 -1.28 -6.79
CA LYS A 27 12.41 -2.03 -5.53
C LYS A 27 12.22 -1.12 -4.31
N ASN A 28 12.86 0.04 -4.32
CA ASN A 28 12.73 0.99 -3.22
C ASN A 28 11.32 1.57 -3.18
N THR A 29 10.80 1.97 -4.34
CA THR A 29 9.47 2.55 -4.47
C THR A 29 8.37 1.57 -4.05
N ARG A 30 8.55 0.27 -4.30
CA ARG A 30 7.63 -0.77 -3.81
C ARG A 30 7.62 -0.83 -2.29
N GLU A 31 8.78 -0.82 -1.63
CA GLU A 31 8.82 -0.86 -0.16
C GLU A 31 8.25 0.44 0.44
N THR A 32 8.55 1.61 -0.13
CA THR A 32 7.98 2.89 0.33
C THR A 32 6.47 2.95 0.15
N ALA A 33 5.96 2.52 -1.01
CA ALA A 33 4.54 2.49 -1.29
C ALA A 33 3.78 1.55 -0.35
N GLN A 34 4.35 0.38 -0.03
CA GLN A 34 3.73 -0.55 0.90
C GLN A 34 3.76 -0.06 2.34
N ALA A 35 4.71 0.79 2.72
CA ALA A 35 4.75 1.41 4.05
C ALA A 35 3.58 2.38 4.28
N ILE A 36 3.12 3.09 3.23
CA ILE A 36 2.01 4.05 3.31
C ILE A 36 0.64 3.45 2.96
N ASN A 37 0.60 2.18 2.55
CA ASN A 37 -0.65 1.53 2.15
C ASN A 37 -1.60 1.41 3.35
N GLY A 38 -2.82 1.93 3.23
CA GLY A 38 -3.81 1.95 4.31
C GLY A 38 -3.68 3.12 5.29
N MET A 39 -2.73 4.03 5.12
CA MET A 39 -2.62 5.22 5.98
C MET A 39 -3.64 6.30 5.61
N LYS A 40 -4.01 7.12 6.59
CA LYS A 40 -4.61 8.45 6.33
C LYS A 40 -3.64 9.29 5.51
N LEU A 41 -4.16 10.08 4.58
CA LEU A 41 -3.38 10.90 3.65
C LEU A 41 -2.38 11.82 4.37
N GLN A 42 -2.85 12.56 5.38
CA GLN A 42 -2.00 13.47 6.16
C GLN A 42 -0.83 12.73 6.83
N ARG A 43 -1.10 11.58 7.47
CA ARG A 43 -0.05 10.77 8.10
C ARG A 43 0.96 10.24 7.06
N ALA A 44 0.49 9.83 5.88
CA ALA A 44 1.36 9.38 4.81
C ALA A 44 2.28 10.51 4.30
N LEU A 45 1.75 11.73 4.13
CA LEU A 45 2.56 12.90 3.75
C LEU A 45 3.62 13.21 4.81
N THR A 46 3.25 13.29 6.09
CA THR A 46 4.20 13.50 7.19
C THR A 46 5.25 12.40 7.25
N PHE A 47 4.85 11.14 7.10
CA PHE A 47 5.79 10.00 7.08
C PHE A 47 6.83 10.16 5.97
N LEU A 48 6.39 10.46 4.73
CA LEU A 48 7.29 10.57 3.59
C LEU A 48 8.22 11.78 3.73
N THR A 49 7.75 12.92 4.25
CA THR A 49 8.61 14.06 4.57
C THR A 49 9.66 13.68 5.61
N ASN A 50 9.26 13.00 6.69
CA ASN A 50 10.19 12.50 7.71
C ASN A 50 11.22 11.50 7.13
N VAL A 51 10.86 10.74 6.10
CA VAL A 51 11.80 9.85 5.39
C VAL A 51 12.83 10.65 4.59
N THR A 52 12.44 11.79 3.99
CA THR A 52 13.39 12.68 3.29
C THR A 52 14.40 13.30 4.26
N GLU A 53 13.94 13.65 5.46
CA GLU A 53 14.76 14.22 6.55
C GLU A 53 15.51 13.16 7.38
N LYS A 54 15.24 11.87 7.10
CA LYS A 54 15.78 10.70 7.80
C LYS A 54 15.35 10.55 9.26
N ALA A 55 14.28 11.22 9.67
CA ALA A 55 13.67 11.08 10.99
C ALA A 55 12.91 9.75 11.14
N GLU A 56 12.22 9.29 10.09
CA GLU A 56 11.55 7.97 10.04
C GLU A 56 12.11 7.12 8.90
N ALA A 57 12.21 5.80 9.10
CA ALA A 57 12.71 4.88 8.07
C ALA A 57 11.61 4.02 7.46
N VAL A 58 11.82 3.65 6.20
CA VAL A 58 10.95 2.74 5.45
C VAL A 58 11.37 1.29 5.75
N PRO A 59 10.45 0.44 6.21
CA PRO A 59 10.74 -0.96 6.48
C PRO A 59 11.00 -1.71 5.16
N MET A 60 12.16 -2.37 5.06
CA MET A 60 12.50 -3.19 3.89
C MET A 60 12.07 -4.64 4.17
N ARG A 61 10.95 -5.08 3.57
CA ARG A 61 10.38 -6.42 3.80
C ARG A 61 10.76 -7.41 2.70
N ARG A 62 10.43 -7.11 1.44
CA ARG A 62 10.68 -8.04 0.32
C ARG A 62 12.08 -7.86 -0.26
N TYR A 63 12.44 -6.62 -0.60
CA TYR A 63 13.72 -6.31 -1.23
C TYR A 63 14.79 -5.88 -0.21
N ALA A 64 15.09 -6.76 0.75
CA ALA A 64 15.98 -6.47 1.89
C ALA A 64 17.30 -7.27 1.91
N GLY A 65 17.70 -7.84 0.77
CA GLY A 65 18.94 -8.62 0.61
C GLY A 65 20.17 -7.77 0.95
N SER A 66 21.03 -8.29 1.82
CA SER A 66 22.28 -7.64 2.30
C SER A 66 22.14 -6.17 2.70
N THR A 67 20.94 -5.76 3.14
CA THR A 67 20.68 -4.40 3.63
C THR A 67 21.07 -4.29 5.11
N GLY A 68 21.71 -3.18 5.48
CA GLY A 68 22.09 -2.88 6.86
C GLY A 68 20.88 -2.80 7.81
N ARG A 69 21.14 -3.02 9.10
CA ARG A 69 20.13 -2.89 10.15
C ARG A 69 20.01 -1.43 10.60
N CYS A 70 18.83 -1.03 11.05
CA CYS A 70 18.57 0.32 11.56
C CYS A 70 17.61 0.26 12.74
N ALA A 71 17.89 1.02 13.81
CA ALA A 71 17.05 1.07 15.00
C ALA A 71 15.63 1.58 14.72
N GLN A 72 15.46 2.50 13.76
CA GLN A 72 14.15 3.03 13.34
C GLN A 72 13.23 1.94 12.76
N GLY A 73 13.78 0.80 12.32
CA GLY A 73 12.97 -0.34 11.88
C GLY A 73 12.13 -0.97 13.00
N LYS A 74 12.49 -0.74 14.27
CA LYS A 74 11.79 -1.31 15.45
C LYS A 74 10.31 -0.92 15.49
N GLN A 75 9.97 0.31 15.09
CA GLN A 75 8.58 0.78 14.96
C GLN A 75 7.72 -0.12 14.06
N TRP A 76 8.34 -0.76 13.07
CA TRP A 76 7.69 -1.59 12.08
C TRP A 76 7.84 -3.09 12.34
N GLY A 77 8.48 -3.46 13.46
CA GLY A 77 8.82 -4.85 13.79
C GLY A 77 9.87 -5.47 12.85
N VAL A 78 10.71 -4.66 12.19
CA VAL A 78 11.78 -5.14 11.30
C VAL A 78 13.15 -4.65 11.75
N SER A 79 14.18 -5.45 11.50
CA SER A 79 15.57 -5.03 11.76
C SER A 79 16.19 -4.22 10.62
N LYS A 80 15.66 -4.36 9.39
CA LYS A 80 16.19 -3.75 8.17
C LYS A 80 15.27 -2.64 7.67
N ALA A 81 15.77 -1.41 7.64
CA ALA A 81 15.05 -0.24 7.16
C ALA A 81 16.01 0.74 6.46
N ARG A 82 15.48 1.59 5.58
CA ARG A 82 16.26 2.58 4.80
C ARG A 82 15.48 3.87 4.60
N TRP A 83 16.13 4.89 4.05
CA TRP A 83 15.54 6.18 3.65
C TRP A 83 15.61 6.38 2.13
N PRO A 84 14.62 5.91 1.35
CA PRO A 84 14.65 6.01 -0.10
C PRO A 84 14.12 7.37 -0.55
N VAL A 85 14.91 8.42 -0.34
CA VAL A 85 14.53 9.85 -0.54
C VAL A 85 13.85 10.08 -1.89
N LYS A 86 14.48 9.68 -2.99
CA LYS A 86 13.91 9.83 -4.33
C LYS A 86 12.55 9.13 -4.48
N SER A 87 12.36 7.95 -3.90
CA SER A 87 11.05 7.28 -3.95
C SER A 87 10.00 8.01 -3.12
N ALA A 88 10.40 8.61 -2.00
CA ALA A 88 9.49 9.40 -1.16
C ALA A 88 9.03 10.67 -1.87
N GLU A 89 9.95 11.42 -2.50
CA GLU A 89 9.62 12.63 -3.28
C GLU A 89 8.57 12.35 -4.37
N PHE A 90 8.82 11.34 -5.22
CA PHE A 90 7.85 10.96 -6.26
C PHE A 90 6.48 10.52 -5.71
N LEU A 91 6.44 9.94 -4.50
CA LEU A 91 5.19 9.55 -3.86
C LEU A 91 4.46 10.76 -3.24
N ILE A 92 5.20 11.72 -2.66
CA ILE A 92 4.62 12.97 -2.15
C ILE A 92 3.94 13.73 -3.28
N ASP A 93 4.62 13.90 -4.41
CA ASP A 93 4.07 14.61 -5.58
C ASP A 93 2.80 13.92 -6.10
N LEU A 94 2.80 12.58 -6.13
CA LEU A 94 1.66 11.81 -6.61
C LEU A 94 0.47 11.83 -5.62
N LEU A 95 0.74 11.85 -4.31
CA LEU A 95 -0.29 12.01 -3.27
C LEU A 95 -0.92 13.40 -3.31
N LYS A 96 -0.11 14.47 -3.45
CA LYS A 96 -0.62 15.84 -3.63
C LYS A 96 -1.47 15.98 -4.89
N ASN A 97 -1.09 15.32 -5.98
CA ASN A 97 -1.92 15.26 -7.18
C ASN A 97 -3.25 14.55 -6.92
N ALA A 98 -3.24 13.42 -6.20
CA ALA A 98 -4.45 12.69 -5.85
C ALA A 98 -5.36 13.48 -4.90
N GLU A 99 -4.78 14.25 -3.97
CA GLU A 99 -5.48 15.17 -3.08
C GLU A 99 -6.19 16.27 -3.87
N ALA A 100 -5.50 16.93 -4.80
CA ALA A 100 -6.11 17.94 -5.67
C ALA A 100 -7.26 17.36 -6.52
N ASN A 101 -7.11 16.11 -7.00
CA ASN A 101 -8.19 15.41 -7.71
C ASN A 101 -9.37 15.07 -6.80
N ALA A 102 -9.14 14.81 -5.51
CA ALA A 102 -10.18 14.54 -4.52
C ALA A 102 -10.96 15.81 -4.17
N ASP A 103 -10.24 16.91 -3.97
CA ASP A 103 -10.81 18.24 -3.73
C ASP A 103 -11.69 18.70 -4.91
N THR A 104 -11.20 18.51 -6.14
CA THR A 104 -11.99 18.78 -7.36
C THR A 104 -13.28 17.94 -7.44
N LYS A 105 -13.29 16.76 -6.82
CA LYS A 105 -14.47 15.89 -6.73
C LYS A 105 -15.38 16.22 -5.54
N GLY A 106 -15.00 17.16 -4.68
CA GLY A 106 -15.75 17.51 -3.47
C GLY A 106 -15.69 16.43 -2.38
N LEU A 107 -14.66 15.60 -2.35
CA LEU A 107 -14.43 14.64 -1.27
C LEU A 107 -13.84 15.35 -0.04
N ASP A 108 -14.14 14.88 1.17
CA ASP A 108 -13.52 15.40 2.37
C ASP A 108 -12.03 15.01 2.43
N THR A 109 -11.16 15.99 2.19
CA THR A 109 -9.69 15.84 2.20
C THR A 109 -9.15 15.44 3.57
N GLY A 110 -9.85 15.79 4.66
CA GLY A 110 -9.45 15.45 6.03
C GLY A 110 -9.57 13.95 6.33
N ASN A 111 -10.48 13.25 5.64
CA ASN A 111 -10.80 11.85 5.90
C ASN A 111 -10.36 10.90 4.77
N LEU A 112 -9.45 11.34 3.90
CA LEU A 112 -8.89 10.51 2.85
C LEU A 112 -7.91 9.47 3.39
N VAL A 113 -8.04 8.24 2.89
CA VAL A 113 -7.17 7.11 3.17
C VAL A 113 -6.61 6.55 1.87
N VAL A 114 -5.34 6.14 1.90
CA VAL A 114 -4.69 5.41 0.81
C VAL A 114 -5.26 4.00 0.75
N LYS A 115 -6.33 3.79 -0.02
CA LYS A 115 -6.99 2.49 -0.12
C LYS A 115 -6.20 1.49 -0.96
N HIS A 116 -5.61 1.98 -2.03
CA HIS A 116 -4.83 1.16 -2.94
C HIS A 116 -3.63 1.92 -3.45
N ILE A 117 -2.48 1.26 -3.41
CA ILE A 117 -1.27 1.73 -4.05
C ILE A 117 -0.51 0.55 -4.65
N GLN A 118 -0.13 0.70 -5.91
CA GLN A 118 0.58 -0.32 -6.65
C GLN A 118 1.78 0.29 -7.37
N VAL A 119 2.87 -0.46 -7.37
CA VAL A 119 4.09 -0.12 -8.09
C VAL A 119 4.41 -1.29 -9.02
N ASN A 120 4.46 -1.00 -10.32
CA ASN A 120 4.76 -1.97 -11.38
C ASN A 120 6.10 -1.64 -12.03
N GLN A 121 6.77 -2.65 -12.58
CA GLN A 121 8.00 -2.43 -13.33
C GLN A 121 7.68 -1.73 -14.66
N ALA A 122 8.52 -0.76 -15.02
CA ALA A 122 8.49 -0.13 -16.33
C ALA A 122 9.63 -0.69 -17.21
N PRO A 123 9.57 -0.51 -18.54
CA PRO A 123 10.64 -0.90 -19.45
C PRO A 123 12.01 -0.40 -19.00
N LYS A 124 13.00 -1.30 -19.01
CA LYS A 124 14.34 -1.00 -18.51
C LYS A 124 15.09 -0.09 -19.48
N GLY A 125 15.74 0.94 -18.96
CA GLY A 125 16.67 1.76 -19.74
C GLY A 125 17.99 1.04 -19.88
N ARG A 126 18.48 0.82 -21.11
CA ARG A 126 19.67 0.00 -21.39
C ARG A 126 20.89 0.87 -21.65
N ARG A 127 21.96 0.65 -20.87
CA ARG A 127 23.31 1.19 -21.11
C ARG A 127 24.32 0.04 -21.09
N ARG A 128 25.54 0.31 -21.55
CA ARG A 128 26.66 -0.64 -21.51
C ARG A 128 27.62 -0.25 -20.39
N THR A 129 28.26 -1.25 -19.79
CA THR A 129 29.40 -1.07 -18.89
C THR A 129 30.54 -1.95 -19.36
N TYR A 130 31.68 -1.33 -19.60
CA TYR A 130 32.91 -2.03 -19.97
C TYR A 130 33.56 -2.65 -18.73
N ARG A 131 34.08 -3.87 -18.88
CA ARG A 131 34.68 -4.67 -17.82
C ARG A 131 36.05 -5.18 -18.27
N ALA A 132 36.82 -5.68 -17.31
CA ALA A 132 38.13 -6.25 -17.55
C ALA A 132 38.11 -7.31 -18.69
N HIS A 133 39.20 -7.34 -19.44
CA HIS A 133 39.42 -8.21 -20.61
C HIS A 133 38.41 -7.97 -21.75
N GLY A 134 38.03 -6.72 -22.01
CA GLY A 134 37.19 -6.36 -23.16
C GLY A 134 35.71 -6.78 -23.06
N ARG A 135 35.27 -7.23 -21.88
CA ARG A 135 33.88 -7.68 -21.67
C ARG A 135 32.91 -6.49 -21.63
N ILE A 136 31.72 -6.67 -22.20
CA ILE A 136 30.65 -5.67 -22.18
C ILE A 136 29.43 -6.25 -21.45
N ASN A 137 29.09 -5.67 -20.31
CA ASN A 137 27.93 -6.07 -19.52
C ASN A 137 26.80 -5.03 -19.65
N PRO A 138 25.52 -5.43 -19.45
CA PRO A 138 24.42 -4.49 -19.41
C PRO A 138 24.38 -3.71 -18.10
N TYR A 139 24.10 -2.41 -18.18
CA TYR A 139 23.81 -1.54 -17.04
C TYR A 139 22.43 -0.93 -17.20
N MET A 140 21.45 -1.55 -16.55
CA MET A 140 20.04 -1.26 -16.75
C MET A 140 19.48 -0.38 -15.63
N THR A 141 18.73 0.67 -16.00
CA THR A 141 17.84 1.34 -15.04
C THR A 141 16.54 0.56 -14.92
N ASN A 142 15.99 0.47 -13.72
CA ASN A 142 14.73 -0.22 -13.43
C ASN A 142 13.67 0.80 -12.97
N PRO A 143 13.07 1.56 -13.91
CA PRO A 143 12.00 2.51 -13.61
C PRO A 143 10.71 1.80 -13.18
N CYS A 144 9.71 2.57 -12.73
CA CYS A 144 8.42 2.03 -12.35
C CYS A 144 7.22 2.85 -12.85
N HIS A 145 6.07 2.20 -12.89
CA HIS A 145 4.76 2.82 -12.92
C HIS A 145 4.18 2.79 -11.52
N ILE A 146 3.64 3.90 -11.04
CA ILE A 146 2.96 3.99 -9.75
C ILE A 146 1.52 4.38 -10.04
N GLU A 147 0.58 3.67 -9.44
CA GLU A 147 -0.82 4.06 -9.40
C GLU A 147 -1.35 4.01 -7.99
N LEU A 148 -2.17 4.98 -7.62
CA LEU A 148 -2.78 5.05 -6.30
C LEU A 148 -4.22 5.54 -6.37
N ILE A 149 -5.00 5.11 -5.38
CA ILE A 149 -6.41 5.43 -5.21
C ILE A 149 -6.60 5.84 -3.75
N LEU A 150 -7.08 7.07 -3.57
CA LEU A 150 -7.55 7.58 -2.30
C LEU A 150 -9.06 7.36 -2.21
N THR A 151 -9.55 6.99 -1.04
CA THR A 151 -10.98 6.91 -0.75
C THR A 151 -11.28 7.67 0.52
N GLU A 152 -12.46 8.27 0.59
CA GLU A 152 -13.02 8.75 1.85
C GLU A 152 -13.30 7.57 2.76
N ALA A 153 -12.85 7.62 4.02
CA ALA A 153 -13.13 6.57 4.98
C ALA A 153 -14.59 6.67 5.45
N GLU A 154 -15.34 5.58 5.34
CA GLU A 154 -16.68 5.52 5.91
C GLU A 154 -16.57 5.18 7.41
N GLU A 155 -17.18 6.00 8.27
CA GLU A 155 -17.36 5.70 9.69
C GLU A 155 -18.51 4.70 9.88
N VAL A 156 -18.43 3.52 9.27
CA VAL A 156 -19.44 2.48 9.53
C VAL A 156 -19.04 1.75 10.80
N VAL A 157 -19.66 2.15 11.92
CA VAL A 157 -19.64 1.36 13.15
C VAL A 157 -20.38 0.05 12.87
N GLN A 158 -19.60 -1.03 12.69
CA GLN A 158 -20.14 -2.36 12.52
C GLN A 158 -21.01 -2.68 13.74
N LYS A 159 -22.32 -2.88 13.51
CA LYS A 159 -23.22 -3.34 14.55
C LYS A 159 -22.67 -4.69 15.04
N GLY A 160 -22.40 -4.79 16.33
CA GLY A 160 -21.87 -6.02 16.94
C GLY A 160 -22.72 -7.23 16.55
N PRO A 161 -22.13 -8.44 16.48
CA PRO A 161 -22.87 -9.63 16.10
C PRO A 161 -24.08 -9.77 17.03
N ALA A 162 -25.27 -9.72 16.46
CA ALA A 162 -26.48 -10.01 17.21
C ALA A 162 -26.43 -11.50 17.56
N THR A 163 -26.02 -11.84 18.78
CA THR A 163 -26.23 -13.16 19.36
C THR A 163 -27.74 -13.35 19.45
N LYS A 164 -28.33 -13.90 18.39
CA LYS A 164 -29.68 -14.47 18.47
C LYS A 164 -29.54 -15.72 19.32
N GLU A 165 -29.70 -15.58 20.63
CA GLU A 165 -29.97 -16.72 21.50
C GLU A 165 -31.28 -17.36 21.00
N VAL A 166 -31.16 -18.44 20.23
CA VAL A 166 -32.32 -19.17 19.74
C VAL A 166 -32.95 -19.87 20.94
N ARG A 167 -34.03 -19.29 21.48
CA ARG A 167 -34.85 -19.94 22.51
C ARG A 167 -35.61 -21.11 21.88
N LEU A 168 -35.09 -22.32 22.05
CA LEU A 168 -35.73 -23.54 21.55
C LEU A 168 -36.93 -23.93 22.42
N SER A 169 -38.05 -24.29 21.78
CA SER A 169 -39.19 -24.89 22.48
C SER A 169 -38.85 -26.29 22.98
N SER A 170 -39.58 -26.81 23.98
CA SER A 170 -39.33 -28.14 24.56
C SER A 170 -39.35 -29.26 23.52
N ARG A 171 -40.21 -29.15 22.49
CA ARG A 171 -40.28 -30.10 21.38
C ARG A 171 -39.03 -30.07 20.50
N GLN A 172 -38.50 -28.88 20.21
CA GLN A 172 -37.29 -28.70 19.40
C GLN A 172 -36.04 -29.22 20.12
N ARG A 173 -35.94 -28.99 21.43
CA ARG A 173 -34.85 -29.55 22.26
C ARG A 173 -34.87 -31.09 22.25
N GLY A 174 -36.05 -31.69 22.44
CA GLY A 174 -36.21 -33.15 22.41
C GLY A 174 -35.93 -33.77 21.04
N ALA A 175 -36.18 -33.06 19.93
CA ALA A 175 -35.81 -33.51 18.59
C ALA A 175 -34.29 -33.47 18.38
N GLN A 176 -33.62 -32.42 18.88
CA GLN A 176 -32.18 -32.24 18.73
C GLN A 176 -31.37 -33.28 19.53
N ILE A 177 -31.81 -33.58 20.77
CA ILE A 177 -31.23 -34.64 21.60
C ILE A 177 -31.36 -36.02 20.93
N ARG A 178 -32.55 -36.32 20.37
CA ARG A 178 -32.76 -37.58 19.64
C ARG A 178 -31.89 -37.68 18.39
N ARG A 179 -31.73 -36.59 17.65
CA ARG A 179 -30.88 -36.56 16.46
C ARG A 179 -29.40 -36.77 16.81
N ALA A 180 -28.93 -36.12 17.87
CA ALA A 180 -27.56 -36.29 18.38
C ALA A 180 -27.28 -37.71 18.90
N LEU A 181 -28.28 -38.40 19.44
CA LEU A 181 -28.16 -39.81 19.86
C LEU A 181 -28.19 -40.81 18.69
N ILE A 182 -28.72 -40.42 17.53
CA ILE A 182 -28.80 -41.28 16.33
C ILE A 182 -27.57 -41.10 15.43
N GLU A 183 -26.97 -39.91 15.43
CA GLU A 183 -25.78 -39.58 14.62
C GLU A 183 -24.45 -39.87 15.33
N ALA A 184 -24.47 -40.30 16.60
CA ALA A 184 -23.30 -40.75 17.37
C ALA A 184 -23.16 -42.28 17.34
#